data_AF-A0A950KEM6-F1
#
_entry.id   AF-A0A950KEM6-F1
#
_cell.length_a   1.000
_cell.length_b   1.000
_cell.length_c   1.000
_cell.angle_alpha   90.00
_cell.angle_beta   90.00
_cell.angle_gamma   90.00
#
_symmetry.space_group_name_H-M   'P 1'
#
loop_
_entity.id
_entity.type
_entity.pdbx_description
1 polymer ?
#
loop_
_entity_poly.entity_id
_entity_poly.type
_entity_poly.pdbx_seq_one_letter_code
_entity_poly.pdbx_strand_id
1 'polypeptide(L)'
;MAYDVQQLLRMSQAELDALFSAHEAGPIPEGQADGTAIIAPGTTVSPNVAAFISLFAWQGKVFDPKTGTLKNRIGPFGLNAIIARVYKAPSWLDGKECIVLDYSETSLVAHWIRDEIRLIEPPGLYLGKVFWDKARLIDFALQF
;
A
#
# COMPACT_ATOMS: atom_id res chain seq x y z
N MET A 1 -4.34 15.01 16.01
CA MET A 1 -4.58 13.73 16.71
C MET A 1 -3.73 12.71 16.01
N ALA A 2 -3.01 11.87 16.74
CA ALA A 2 -2.17 10.85 16.12
C ALA A 2 -3.06 9.75 15.52
N TYR A 3 -2.86 9.41 14.25
CA TYR A 3 -3.54 8.28 13.62
C TYR A 3 -2.91 6.94 14.05
N ASP A 4 -3.74 5.91 14.21
CA ASP A 4 -3.29 4.52 14.38
C ASP A 4 -4.01 3.57 13.40
N VAL A 5 -3.48 2.36 13.25
CA VAL A 5 -4.05 1.35 12.32
C VAL A 5 -5.49 0.97 12.68
N GLN A 6 -5.85 0.95 13.97
CA GLN A 6 -7.20 0.57 14.41
C GLN A 6 -8.25 1.61 14.04
N GLN A 7 -7.87 2.89 14.02
CA GLN A 7 -8.71 3.96 13.52
C GLN A 7 -8.93 3.83 12.02
N LEU A 8 -7.87 3.58 11.24
CA LEU A 8 -7.98 3.41 9.79
C LEU A 8 -8.95 2.29 9.40
N LEU A 9 -8.94 1.17 10.14
CA LEU A 9 -9.84 0.04 9.90
C LEU A 9 -11.34 0.36 10.10
N ARG A 10 -11.65 1.45 10.83
CA ARG A 10 -13.03 1.90 11.09
C ARG A 10 -13.49 2.99 10.14
N MET A 11 -12.58 3.56 9.36
CA MET A 11 -12.87 4.64 8.43
C MET A 11 -13.56 4.10 7.19
N SER A 12 -14.57 4.82 6.73
CA SER A 12 -15.16 4.61 5.41
C SER A 12 -14.14 4.91 4.31
N GLN A 13 -14.44 4.42 3.11
CA GLN A 13 -13.57 4.63 1.96
C GLN A 13 -13.35 6.13 1.64
N ALA A 14 -14.40 6.94 1.75
CA ALA A 14 -14.32 8.38 1.51
C ALA A 14 -13.43 9.09 2.55
N GLU A 15 -13.48 8.65 3.81
CA GLU A 15 -12.60 9.17 4.86
C GLU A 15 -11.14 8.78 4.61
N LEU A 16 -10.86 7.54 4.18
CA LEU A 16 -9.51 7.10 3.80
C LEU A 16 -8.98 7.85 2.57
N ASP A 17 -9.83 8.15 1.58
CA ASP A 17 -9.46 8.95 0.41
C ASP A 17 -9.15 10.40 0.78
N ALA A 18 -10.00 10.99 1.63
CA ALA A 18 -9.80 12.35 2.14
C ALA A 18 -8.50 12.43 2.98
N LEU A 19 -8.26 11.43 3.84
CA LEU A 19 -7.06 11.35 4.64
C LEU A 19 -5.80 11.27 3.77
N PHE A 20 -5.79 10.36 2.79
CA PHE A 20 -4.69 10.24 1.85
C PHE A 20 -4.45 11.55 1.08
N SER A 21 -5.53 12.17 0.60
CA SER A 21 -5.46 13.41 -0.21
C SER A 21 -5.01 14.64 0.59
N ALA A 22 -5.18 14.62 1.92
CA ALA A 22 -4.77 15.70 2.82
C ALA A 22 -3.28 15.67 3.16
N HIS A 23 -2.59 14.54 2.93
CA HIS A 23 -1.19 14.36 3.29
C HIS A 23 -0.26 14.47 2.08
N GLU A 24 1.01 14.78 2.35
CA GLU A 24 2.08 14.74 1.36
C GLU A 24 2.68 13.33 1.24
N ALA A 25 3.49 13.09 0.21
CA ALA A 25 4.19 11.83 0.01
C ALA A 25 5.03 11.41 1.23
N GLY A 26 5.70 12.37 1.88
CA GLY A 26 6.74 12.10 2.86
C GLY A 26 8.05 11.59 2.23
N PRO A 27 9.00 11.14 3.05
CA PRO A 27 10.21 10.47 2.58
C PRO A 27 9.89 9.05 2.09
N ILE A 28 10.68 8.54 1.14
CA ILE A 28 10.63 7.09 0.84
C ILE A 28 11.12 6.37 2.10
N PRO A 29 10.31 5.45 2.67
CA PRO A 29 10.69 4.79 3.91
C PRO A 29 11.83 3.78 3.68
N GLU A 30 12.51 3.43 4.76
CA GLU A 30 13.63 2.49 4.78
C GLU A 30 13.37 1.39 5.80
N GLY A 31 13.75 0.15 5.45
CA GLY A 31 13.66 -0.98 6.36
C GLY A 31 12.33 -1.72 6.28
N GLN A 32 12.01 -2.44 7.35
CA GLN A 32 10.88 -3.36 7.42
C GLN A 32 9.65 -2.67 7.99
N ALA A 33 8.51 -2.82 7.31
CA ALA A 33 7.21 -2.42 7.80
C ALA A 33 6.32 -3.63 8.04
N ASP A 34 5.47 -3.52 9.06
CA ASP A 34 4.33 -4.38 9.27
C ASP A 34 3.12 -3.84 8.50
N GLY A 35 2.48 -4.74 7.75
CA GLY A 35 1.40 -4.44 6.85
C GLY A 35 0.03 -4.79 7.42
N THR A 36 -0.95 -3.89 7.29
CA THR A 36 -2.36 -4.21 7.56
C THR A 36 -3.22 -3.89 6.35
N ALA A 37 -3.89 -4.89 5.77
CA ALA A 37 -4.85 -4.68 4.69
C ALA A 37 -6.13 -4.05 5.26
N ILE A 38 -6.64 -3.01 4.60
CA ILE A 38 -7.82 -2.26 5.03
C ILE A 38 -8.90 -2.45 3.96
N ILE A 39 -9.98 -3.13 4.35
CA ILE A 39 -11.20 -3.26 3.54
C ILE A 39 -12.21 -2.28 4.14
N ALA A 40 -12.39 -1.13 3.48
CA ALA A 40 -13.28 -0.11 3.99
C ALA A 40 -14.72 -0.65 4.17
N PRO A 41 -15.41 -0.30 5.27
CA PRO A 41 -16.79 -0.72 5.49
C PRO A 41 -17.70 -0.36 4.30
N GLY A 42 -18.49 -1.34 3.86
CA GLY A 42 -19.40 -1.18 2.71
C GLY A 42 -18.78 -1.44 1.34
N THR A 43 -17.49 -1.78 1.26
CA THR A 43 -16.86 -2.17 0.00
C THR A 43 -17.35 -3.55 -0.44
N THR A 44 -17.91 -3.65 -1.64
CA THR A 44 -18.25 -4.96 -2.23
C THR A 44 -16.97 -5.72 -2.52
N VAL A 45 -16.72 -6.79 -1.77
CA VAL A 45 -15.57 -7.67 -1.99
C VAL A 45 -15.79 -8.41 -3.30
N SER A 46 -15.13 -7.97 -4.36
CA SER A 46 -15.14 -8.68 -5.64
C SER A 46 -14.35 -10.00 -5.50
N PRO A 47 -14.62 -11.00 -6.36
CA PRO A 47 -13.80 -12.22 -6.41
C PRO A 47 -12.30 -11.94 -6.55
N ASN A 48 -11.93 -10.86 -7.24
CA ASN A 48 -10.53 -10.42 -7.40
C ASN A 48 -9.94 -9.92 -6.08
N VAL A 49 -10.71 -9.16 -5.29
CA VAL A 49 -10.32 -8.70 -3.95
C VAL A 49 -10.20 -9.90 -3.00
N ALA A 50 -11.15 -10.82 -3.02
CA ALA A 50 -11.10 -12.04 -2.21
C ALA A 50 -9.90 -12.92 -2.58
N ALA A 51 -9.64 -13.10 -3.88
CA ALA A 51 -8.46 -13.80 -4.37
C ALA A 51 -7.18 -13.11 -3.90
N PHE A 52 -7.07 -11.78 -4.01
CA PHE A 52 -5.93 -11.01 -3.53
C PHE A 52 -5.71 -11.16 -2.01
N ILE A 53 -6.77 -11.05 -1.19
CA ILE A 53 -6.65 -11.24 0.27
C ILE A 53 -6.20 -12.67 0.60
N SER A 54 -6.79 -13.67 -0.07
CA SER A 54 -6.50 -15.09 0.16
C SER A 54 -5.12 -15.54 -0.33
N LEU A 55 -4.61 -14.97 -1.43
CA LEU A 55 -3.33 -15.35 -2.02
C LEU A 55 -2.15 -14.87 -1.20
N PHE A 56 -2.27 -13.71 -0.55
CA PHE A 56 -1.08 -12.96 -0.18
C PHE A 56 -0.58 -13.19 1.24
N ALA A 57 -1.39 -13.74 2.17
CA ALA A 57 -0.98 -13.99 3.57
C ALA A 57 0.00 -12.90 4.08
N TRP A 58 -0.36 -11.65 3.80
CA TRP A 58 0.60 -10.55 3.66
C TRP A 58 1.00 -10.05 5.02
N GLN A 59 2.30 -9.94 5.26
CA GLN A 59 2.84 -9.51 6.56
C GLN A 59 3.36 -8.07 6.53
N GLY A 60 3.62 -7.53 5.34
CA GLY A 60 4.20 -6.20 5.18
C GLY A 60 5.23 -6.12 4.05
N LYS A 61 6.11 -5.13 4.13
CA LYS A 61 7.07 -4.78 3.07
C LYS A 61 8.44 -4.49 3.64
N VAL A 62 9.49 -4.73 2.86
CA VAL A 62 10.86 -4.30 3.19
C VAL A 62 11.34 -3.38 2.09
N PHE A 63 11.73 -2.16 2.47
CA PHE A 63 12.23 -1.12 1.57
C PHE A 63 13.75 -1.07 1.62
N ASP A 64 14.38 -1.09 0.44
CA ASP A 64 15.82 -0.99 0.27
C ASP A 64 16.17 0.29 -0.53
N PRO A 65 16.63 1.35 0.15
CA PRO A 65 16.97 2.60 -0.52
C PRO A 65 18.20 2.47 -1.43
N LYS A 66 19.08 1.47 -1.20
CA LYS A 66 20.28 1.28 -2.02
C LYS A 66 19.94 0.83 -3.44
N THR A 67 18.90 0.01 -3.56
CA THR A 67 18.43 -0.54 -4.83
C THR A 67 17.24 0.23 -5.39
N GLY A 68 16.59 1.10 -4.59
CA GLY A 68 15.36 1.78 -4.97
C GLY A 68 14.21 0.80 -5.18
N THR A 69 14.23 -0.31 -4.42
CA THR A 69 13.24 -1.38 -4.53
C THR A 69 12.60 -1.69 -3.19
N LEU A 70 11.46 -2.36 -3.25
CA LEU A 70 10.85 -3.01 -2.09
C LEU A 70 10.62 -4.48 -2.36
N LYS A 71 10.44 -5.25 -1.30
CA LYS A 71 9.98 -6.65 -1.35
C LYS A 71 8.73 -6.83 -0.51
N ASN A 72 7.70 -7.47 -1.07
CA ASN A 72 6.54 -7.92 -0.28
C ASN A 72 6.91 -9.15 0.54
N ARG A 73 6.49 -9.17 1.81
CA ARG A 73 6.58 -10.33 2.70
C ARG A 73 5.27 -11.13 2.64
N ILE A 74 5.35 -12.36 2.12
CA ILE A 74 4.20 -13.23 1.84
C ILE A 74 4.43 -14.60 2.51
N GLY A 75 3.37 -15.17 3.10
CA GLY A 75 3.35 -16.55 3.60
C GLY A 75 3.88 -16.73 5.04
N PRO A 76 3.72 -17.93 5.64
CA PRO A 76 3.98 -18.17 7.07
C PRO A 76 5.45 -18.02 7.48
N PHE A 77 6.38 -18.11 6.53
CA PHE A 77 7.82 -17.94 6.73
C PHE A 77 8.37 -16.62 6.16
N GLY A 78 7.52 -15.71 5.69
CA GLY A 78 7.94 -14.39 5.19
C GLY A 78 8.82 -14.46 3.93
N LEU A 79 8.42 -15.26 2.94
CA LEU A 79 9.15 -15.35 1.67
C LEU A 79 9.05 -14.01 0.92
N ASN A 80 10.21 -13.38 0.67
CA ASN A 80 10.34 -12.11 -0.04
C ASN A 80 10.26 -12.32 -1.56
N ALA A 81 9.07 -12.56 -2.10
CA ALA A 81 8.94 -13.09 -3.46
C ALA A 81 8.71 -12.05 -4.56
N ILE A 82 8.22 -10.85 -4.23
CA ILE A 82 7.81 -9.86 -5.24
C ILE A 82 8.53 -8.54 -5.00
N ILE A 83 9.42 -8.20 -5.93
CA ILE A 83 10.20 -6.97 -5.95
C ILE A 83 9.35 -5.87 -6.61
N ALA A 84 9.31 -4.66 -6.08
CA ALA A 84 8.73 -3.49 -6.76
C ALA A 84 9.77 -2.37 -6.83
N ARG A 85 9.67 -1.53 -7.87
CA ARG A 85 10.43 -0.26 -7.91
C ARG A 85 9.72 0.77 -7.03
N VAL A 86 10.50 1.60 -6.35
CA VAL A 86 10.00 2.63 -5.44
C VAL A 86 10.45 4.00 -5.95
N TYR A 87 9.48 4.88 -6.24
CA TYR A 87 9.76 6.23 -6.73
C TYR A 87 8.61 7.18 -6.42
N LYS A 88 8.82 8.49 -6.55
CA LYS A 88 7.77 9.49 -6.39
C LYS A 88 7.11 9.82 -7.73
N ALA A 89 5.79 9.89 -7.76
CA ALA A 89 5.03 10.29 -8.94
C ALA A 89 3.64 10.83 -8.56
N PRO A 90 2.91 11.48 -9.49
CA PRO A 90 1.51 11.84 -9.28
C PRO A 90 0.64 10.63 -8.96
N SER A 91 -0.22 10.76 -7.95
CA SER A 91 -1.22 9.78 -7.55
C SER A 91 -2.34 9.67 -8.59
N TRP A 92 -2.84 8.45 -8.81
CA TRP A 92 -4.04 8.24 -9.61
C TRP A 92 -5.33 8.71 -8.92
N LEU A 93 -5.31 8.92 -7.60
CA LEU A 93 -6.47 9.39 -6.84
C LEU A 93 -6.70 10.90 -6.98
N ASP A 94 -5.65 11.70 -6.76
CA ASP A 94 -5.77 13.17 -6.63
C ASP A 94 -4.77 13.97 -7.47
N GLY A 95 -3.89 13.30 -8.22
CA GLY A 95 -2.85 13.94 -9.04
C GLY A 95 -1.70 14.57 -8.26
N LYS A 96 -1.69 14.54 -6.92
CA LYS A 96 -0.58 15.07 -6.11
C LYS A 96 0.52 14.03 -5.94
N GLU A 97 1.72 14.46 -5.54
CA GLU A 97 2.85 13.55 -5.32
C GLU A 97 2.51 12.44 -4.30
N CYS A 98 2.88 11.21 -4.62
CA CYS A 98 2.86 10.05 -3.73
C CYS A 98 4.10 9.18 -3.98
N ILE A 99 4.36 8.23 -3.09
CA ILE A 99 5.36 7.20 -3.32
C ILE A 99 4.67 6.02 -4.00
N VAL A 100 5.13 5.70 -5.20
CA VAL A 100 4.64 4.60 -6.03
C VAL A 100 5.46 3.36 -5.76
N LEU A 101 4.76 2.23 -5.62
CA LEU A 101 5.32 0.90 -5.54
C LEU A 101 4.88 0.15 -6.81
N ASP A 102 5.82 -0.02 -7.72
CA ASP A 102 5.55 -0.46 -9.09
C ASP A 102 6.00 -1.91 -9.31
N TYR A 103 5.02 -2.79 -9.53
CA TYR A 103 5.21 -4.23 -9.73
C TYR A 103 5.23 -4.64 -11.21
N SER A 104 5.17 -3.67 -12.13
CA SER A 104 5.11 -3.93 -13.57
C SER A 104 6.31 -4.74 -14.06
N GLU A 105 7.52 -4.42 -13.63
CA GLU A 105 8.72 -5.04 -14.22
C GLU A 105 8.99 -6.48 -13.73
N THR A 106 8.36 -6.94 -12.64
CA THR A 106 8.84 -8.11 -11.87
C THR A 106 7.84 -9.25 -11.74
N SER A 107 6.58 -9.05 -12.15
CA SER A 107 5.53 -10.07 -12.00
C SER A 107 4.60 -10.11 -13.20
N LEU A 108 4.49 -11.27 -13.85
CA LEU A 108 3.54 -11.51 -14.95
C LEU A 108 2.08 -11.40 -14.49
N VAL A 109 1.80 -11.63 -13.21
CA VAL A 109 0.45 -11.57 -12.63
C VAL A 109 0.18 -10.22 -11.98
N ALA A 110 1.19 -9.63 -11.33
CA ALA A 110 1.06 -8.33 -10.67
C ALA A 110 1.48 -7.14 -11.56
N HIS A 111 1.66 -7.35 -12.86
CA HIS A 111 2.03 -6.28 -13.79
C HIS A 111 1.04 -5.11 -13.78
N TRP A 112 -0.22 -5.42 -13.48
CA TRP A 112 -1.33 -4.48 -13.42
C TRP A 112 -1.50 -3.82 -12.05
N ILE A 113 -0.68 -4.20 -11.07
CA ILE A 113 -0.76 -3.69 -9.70
C ILE A 113 0.16 -2.49 -9.55
N ARG A 114 -0.44 -1.41 -9.06
CA ARG A 114 0.26 -0.21 -8.61
C ARG A 114 -0.22 0.11 -7.21
N ASP A 115 0.72 0.21 -6.28
CA ASP A 115 0.41 0.75 -4.97
C ASP A 115 0.92 2.18 -4.85
N GLU A 116 0.21 2.99 -4.09
CA GLU A 116 0.57 4.37 -3.78
C GLU A 116 0.53 4.56 -2.28
N ILE A 117 1.56 5.17 -1.69
CA ILE A 117 1.61 5.43 -0.25
C ILE A 117 1.91 6.91 0.04
N ARG A 118 1.41 7.38 1.19
CA ARG A 118 1.71 8.68 1.78
C ARG A 118 1.89 8.55 3.29
N LEU A 119 2.76 9.38 3.85
CA LEU A 119 2.98 9.46 5.30
C LEU A 119 1.79 10.16 5.96
N ILE A 120 1.07 9.46 6.84
CA ILE A 120 -0.09 10.01 7.55
C ILE A 120 0.19 10.31 9.02
N GLU A 121 1.16 9.62 9.63
CA GLU A 121 1.58 9.89 11.01
C GLU A 121 3.10 9.68 11.14
N PRO A 122 3.88 10.74 11.45
CA PRO A 122 5.28 10.59 11.80
C PRO A 122 5.45 9.81 13.12
N PRO A 123 6.50 8.97 13.26
CA PRO A 123 7.63 8.84 12.35
C PRO A 123 7.51 7.73 11.28
N GLY A 124 6.37 7.04 11.12
CA GLY A 124 6.39 5.81 10.30
C GLY A 124 5.08 5.16 9.92
N LEU A 125 3.93 5.84 10.03
CA LEU A 125 2.66 5.28 9.56
C LEU A 125 2.32 5.82 8.17
N TYR A 126 2.27 4.92 7.20
CA TYR A 126 1.87 5.23 5.84
C TYR A 126 0.51 4.64 5.52
N LEU A 127 -0.34 5.42 4.87
CA LEU A 127 -1.57 4.94 4.25
C LEU A 127 -1.30 4.64 2.78
N GLY A 128 -1.76 3.47 2.35
CA GLY A 128 -1.57 2.93 1.02
C GLY A 128 -2.88 2.67 0.28
N LYS A 129 -2.84 2.87 -1.03
CA LYS A 129 -3.91 2.59 -2.00
C LYS A 129 -3.42 1.50 -2.94
N VAL A 130 -4.22 0.47 -3.20
CA VAL A 130 -3.93 -0.58 -4.20
C VAL A 130 -4.80 -0.36 -5.42
N PHE A 131 -4.19 -0.29 -6.59
CA PHE A 131 -4.87 -0.23 -7.87
C PHE A 131 -4.56 -1.45 -8.72
N TRP A 132 -5.59 -1.98 -9.38
CA TRP A 132 -5.48 -2.99 -10.43
C TRP A 132 -6.01 -2.41 -11.74
N ASP A 133 -5.14 -2.22 -12.73
CA ASP A 133 -5.51 -1.64 -14.03
C ASP A 133 -6.34 -0.35 -13.89
N LYS A 134 -5.88 0.56 -13.02
CA LYS A 134 -6.53 1.83 -12.61
C LYS A 134 -7.83 1.71 -11.81
N ALA A 135 -8.40 0.52 -11.65
CA ALA A 135 -9.50 0.31 -10.73
C ALA A 135 -8.95 0.19 -9.29
N ARG A 136 -9.56 0.92 -8.34
CA ARG A 136 -9.20 0.80 -6.91
C ARG A 136 -9.63 -0.58 -6.38
N LEU A 137 -8.72 -1.24 -5.67
CA LEU A 137 -8.92 -2.59 -5.16
C LEU A 137 -9.16 -2.59 -3.63
N ILE A 138 -8.17 -2.15 -2.85
CA ILE A 138 -8.23 -2.01 -1.38
C ILE A 138 -7.28 -0.90 -0.90
N ASP A 139 -7.34 -0.58 0.39
CA ASP A 139 -6.35 0.23 1.09
C ASP A 139 -5.45 -0.66 1.96
N PHE A 140 -4.34 -0.11 2.44
CA PHE A 140 -3.48 -0.77 3.43
C PHE A 140 -2.76 0.25 4.30
N ALA A 141 -2.26 -0.17 5.45
CA ALA A 141 -1.33 0.60 6.27
C ALA A 141 0.03 -0.09 6.32
N LEU A 142 1.09 0.71 6.38
CA LEU A 142 2.44 0.26 6.71
C LEU A 142 2.91 0.99 7.97
N GLN A 143 3.27 0.22 8.98
CA GLN A 143 3.91 0.72 10.20
C GLN A 143 5.38 0.30 10.19
N PHE A 144 6.28 1.28 10.20
CA PHE A 144 7.72 1.10 10.36
C PHE A 144 8.13 1.22 11.84
#